data_AF-A0A239IDT3-F1
#
_entry.id   AF-A0A239IDT3-F1
#
_cell.length_a   1.000
_cell.length_b   1.000
_cell.length_c   1.000
_cell.angle_alpha   90.00
_cell.angle_beta   90.00
_cell.angle_gamma   90.00
#
_symmetry.space_group_name_H-M   'P 1'
#
loop_
_entity.id
_entity.type
_entity.pdbx_description
1 polymer ?
#
loop_
_entity_poly.entity_id
_entity_poly.type
_entity_poly.pdbx_seq_one_letter_code
_entity_poly.pdbx_strand_id
1 'polypeptide(L)'
;MDATPTYSPELYERTHGPYGPGDFYVEEHECIQCGVPAAMAPDLIRARPEPDGSCYFYKQPETPGEVEQAILAMKQSCVCAVCYRGSDPETLVQISDWRKDHSANVPLPVLSSFVLRMWRRLRSRRV
;
A
#
# COMPACT_ATOMS: atom_id res chain seq x y z
N MET A 1 11.74 -15.83 -30.89
CA MET A 1 10.29 -15.74 -31.16
C MET A 1 9.69 -16.43 -29.95
N ASP A 2 9.39 -15.73 -28.87
CA ASP A 2 8.26 -14.81 -28.82
C ASP A 2 8.59 -13.44 -28.22
N ALA A 3 7.84 -12.44 -28.67
CA ALA A 3 7.99 -11.05 -28.26
C ALA A 3 7.84 -10.93 -26.73
N THR A 4 8.82 -10.32 -26.07
CA THR A 4 8.59 -9.75 -24.74
C THR A 4 7.37 -8.84 -24.85
N PRO A 5 6.36 -8.98 -23.98
CA PRO A 5 5.19 -8.11 -24.02
C PRO A 5 5.74 -6.69 -23.98
N THR A 6 5.41 -5.90 -25.00
CA THR A 6 5.97 -4.57 -25.21
C THR A 6 5.40 -3.68 -24.14
N TYR A 7 6.08 -3.71 -23.01
CA TYR A 7 5.66 -3.09 -21.80
C TYR A 7 6.06 -1.62 -21.90
N SER A 8 5.08 -0.76 -22.19
CA SER A 8 5.34 0.68 -22.29
C SER A 8 5.82 1.19 -20.92
N PRO A 9 7.07 1.70 -20.82
CA PRO A 9 7.62 2.22 -19.57
C PRO A 9 6.70 3.30 -18.96
N GLU A 10 6.02 4.07 -19.81
CA GLU A 10 5.09 5.13 -19.41
C GLU A 10 3.84 4.61 -18.66
N LEU A 11 3.38 3.39 -18.97
CA LEU A 11 2.28 2.75 -18.23
C LEU A 11 2.78 2.09 -16.93
N TYR A 12 4.06 1.70 -16.86
CA TYR A 12 4.70 1.26 -15.61
C TYR A 12 4.78 2.37 -14.63
N GLU A 13 5.38 3.49 -15.00
CA GLU A 13 5.58 4.59 -14.06
C GLU A 13 4.23 5.13 -13.56
N ARG A 14 3.17 5.09 -14.39
CA ARG A 14 1.81 5.47 -13.98
C ARG A 14 1.12 4.49 -13.02
N THR A 15 1.49 3.20 -13.02
CA THR A 15 0.83 2.17 -12.19
C THR A 15 1.75 1.42 -11.21
N HIS A 16 3.07 1.65 -11.29
CA HIS A 16 4.17 0.97 -10.58
C HIS A 16 5.29 1.93 -10.17
N GLY A 17 5.15 3.25 -10.39
CA GLY A 17 5.97 4.17 -9.62
C GLY A 17 5.74 3.90 -8.12
N PRO A 18 6.71 4.17 -7.23
CA PRO A 18 6.54 4.05 -5.77
C PRO A 18 5.34 4.87 -5.24
N TYR A 19 4.74 5.67 -6.12
CA TYR A 19 3.58 6.51 -5.92
C TYR A 19 2.66 6.45 -7.16
N GLY A 20 1.96 5.34 -7.45
CA GLY A 20 0.82 5.40 -8.40
C GLY A 20 -0.09 6.58 -8.03
N PRO A 21 -0.68 7.37 -8.94
CA PRO A 21 -0.94 8.82 -8.76
C PRO A 21 -1.91 9.25 -7.65
N GLY A 22 -2.40 8.36 -6.77
CA GLY A 22 -3.22 8.73 -5.62
C GLY A 22 -2.83 8.02 -4.33
N ASP A 23 -3.62 8.27 -3.31
CA ASP A 23 -3.28 7.98 -1.92
C ASP A 23 -3.27 6.50 -1.59
N PHE A 24 -4.02 5.67 -2.35
CA PHE A 24 -4.04 4.23 -2.20
C PHE A 24 -3.14 3.55 -3.22
N TYR A 25 -2.35 2.59 -2.77
CA TYR A 25 -1.40 1.88 -3.63
C TYR A 25 -1.17 0.44 -3.15
N VAL A 26 -0.57 -0.37 -4.02
CA VAL A 26 -0.03 -1.68 -3.64
C VAL A 26 1.49 -1.57 -3.67
N GLU A 27 2.14 -1.91 -2.57
CA GLU A 27 3.59 -1.93 -2.44
C GLU A 27 4.18 -2.91 -3.47
N GLU A 28 5.22 -2.45 -4.16
CA GLU A 28 5.84 -3.21 -5.24
C GLU A 28 6.47 -4.49 -4.68
N HIS A 29 6.33 -5.60 -5.40
CA HIS A 29 6.89 -6.93 -5.05
C HIS A 29 6.41 -7.57 -3.74
N GLU A 30 5.59 -6.91 -2.94
CA GLU A 30 5.05 -7.47 -1.70
C GLU A 30 3.79 -8.32 -1.94
N CYS A 31 3.07 -8.12 -3.06
CA CYS A 31 1.86 -8.87 -3.34
C CYS A 31 2.14 -10.35 -3.69
N ILE A 32 1.50 -11.27 -2.97
CA ILE A 32 1.61 -12.73 -3.17
C ILE A 32 0.54 -13.33 -4.11
N GLN A 33 -0.10 -12.51 -4.95
CA GLN A 33 -1.09 -12.95 -5.96
C GLN A 33 -2.30 -13.73 -5.39
N CYS A 34 -2.70 -13.48 -4.14
CA CYS A 34 -3.81 -14.21 -3.50
C CYS A 34 -5.21 -13.88 -4.03
N GLY A 35 -5.36 -12.80 -4.82
CA GLY A 35 -6.64 -12.34 -5.37
C GLY A 35 -7.58 -11.65 -4.38
N VAL A 36 -7.31 -11.70 -3.07
CA VAL A 36 -8.19 -11.13 -2.04
C VAL A 36 -8.40 -9.61 -2.20
N PRO A 37 -7.36 -8.78 -2.43
CA PRO A 37 -7.57 -7.34 -2.60
C PRO A 37 -8.50 -7.00 -3.78
N ALA A 38 -8.36 -7.69 -4.91
CA ALA A 38 -9.23 -7.49 -6.07
C ALA A 38 -10.68 -7.94 -5.82
N ALA A 39 -10.89 -8.96 -4.97
CA ALA A 39 -12.23 -9.39 -4.59
C ALA A 39 -12.94 -8.41 -3.64
N MET A 40 -12.19 -7.72 -2.77
CA MET A 40 -12.74 -6.74 -1.82
C MET A 40 -13.03 -5.37 -2.45
N ALA A 41 -12.24 -4.98 -3.45
CA ALA A 41 -12.41 -3.72 -4.16
C ALA A 41 -12.35 -3.90 -5.69
N PRO A 42 -13.30 -4.64 -6.29
CA PRO A 42 -13.28 -4.97 -7.72
C PRO A 42 -13.36 -3.73 -8.63
N ASP A 43 -13.96 -2.65 -8.13
CA ASP A 43 -14.11 -1.38 -8.86
C ASP A 43 -12.82 -0.53 -8.83
N LEU A 44 -11.82 -0.91 -8.03
CA LEU A 44 -10.60 -0.13 -7.80
C LEU A 44 -9.31 -0.91 -8.07
N ILE A 45 -9.33 -2.22 -7.79
CA ILE A 45 -8.16 -3.10 -7.82
C ILE A 45 -8.35 -4.18 -8.89
N ARG A 46 -7.29 -4.44 -9.65
CA ARG A 46 -7.19 -5.57 -10.59
C ARG A 46 -5.90 -6.34 -10.35
N ALA A 47 -5.87 -7.60 -10.77
CA ALA A 47 -4.64 -8.35 -10.92
C ALA A 47 -3.98 -7.97 -12.26
N ARG A 48 -2.66 -7.89 -12.28
CA ARG A 48 -1.89 -7.77 -13.52
C ARG A 48 -1.97 -9.06 -14.33
N PRO A 49 -1.79 -8.98 -15.66
CA PRO A 49 -1.65 -10.18 -16.48
C PRO A 49 -0.49 -11.06 -16.01
N GLU A 50 -0.55 -12.35 -16.33
CA GLU A 50 0.57 -13.27 -16.11
C GLU A 50 1.84 -12.83 -16.87
N PRO A 51 3.03 -13.10 -16.33
CA PRO A 51 3.30 -13.91 -15.13
C PRO A 51 3.28 -13.14 -13.80
N ASP A 52 3.09 -11.81 -13.83
CA ASP A 52 3.20 -10.96 -12.63
C ASP A 52 2.05 -11.20 -11.64
N GLY A 53 0.80 -11.19 -12.09
CA GLY A 53 -0.38 -11.49 -11.26
C GLY A 53 -0.59 -10.62 -10.01
N SER A 54 0.29 -9.64 -9.74
CA SER A 54 0.18 -8.77 -8.58
C SER A 54 -1.05 -7.87 -8.67
N CYS A 55 -1.61 -7.54 -7.50
CA CYS A 55 -2.71 -6.59 -7.43
C CYS A 55 -2.19 -5.15 -7.66
N TYR A 56 -2.99 -4.31 -8.30
CA TYR A 56 -2.72 -2.88 -8.43
C TYR A 56 -4.03 -2.09 -8.46
N PHE A 57 -3.96 -0.82 -8.02
CA PHE A 57 -5.05 0.13 -8.20
C PHE A 57 -5.09 0.61 -9.65
N TYR A 58 -6.13 0.26 -10.39
CA TYR A 58 -6.36 0.79 -11.75
C TYR A 58 -7.17 2.09 -11.73
N LYS A 59 -7.85 2.36 -10.60
CA LYS A 59 -8.62 3.56 -10.32
C LYS A 59 -8.40 3.95 -8.85
N GLN A 60 -8.29 5.26 -8.58
CA GLN A 60 -8.27 5.77 -7.21
C GLN A 60 -9.70 5.98 -6.70
N PRO A 61 -9.97 5.73 -5.42
CA PRO A 61 -11.29 5.99 -4.85
C PRO A 61 -11.58 7.50 -4.88
N GLU A 62 -12.76 7.88 -5.37
CA GLU A 62 -13.23 9.27 -5.45
C GLU A 62 -14.47 9.50 -4.59
N THR A 63 -15.18 8.43 -4.22
CA THR A 63 -16.39 8.47 -3.38
C THR A 63 -16.16 7.80 -2.02
N PRO A 64 -16.92 8.15 -0.98
CA PRO A 64 -16.80 7.51 0.33
C PRO A 64 -16.95 5.99 0.28
N GLY A 65 -17.86 5.46 -0.54
CA GLY A 65 -18.04 4.01 -0.71
C GLY A 65 -16.83 3.33 -1.35
N GLU A 66 -16.18 4.00 -2.31
CA GLU A 66 -14.92 3.49 -2.89
C GLU A 66 -13.77 3.56 -1.87
N VAL A 67 -13.71 4.60 -1.05
CA VAL A 67 -12.72 4.68 0.04
C VAL A 67 -12.91 3.53 1.03
N GLU A 68 -14.15 3.20 1.39
CA GLU A 68 -14.46 2.05 2.24
C GLU A 68 -14.02 0.72 1.60
N GLN A 69 -14.26 0.52 0.30
CA GLN A 69 -13.77 -0.65 -0.43
C GLN A 69 -12.23 -0.73 -0.41
N ALA A 70 -11.54 0.39 -0.66
CA ALA A 70 -10.08 0.43 -0.64
C ALA A 70 -9.51 0.13 0.76
N ILE A 71 -10.12 0.66 1.82
CA ILE A 71 -9.79 0.35 3.21
C ILE A 71 -10.07 -1.13 3.50
N LEU A 72 -11.17 -1.71 3.01
CA LEU A 72 -11.47 -3.12 3.21
C LEU A 72 -10.43 -4.03 2.52
N ALA A 73 -10.05 -3.72 1.28
CA ALA A 73 -8.97 -4.41 0.58
C ALA A 73 -7.64 -4.31 1.31
N MET A 74 -7.37 -3.17 1.95
CA MET A 74 -6.21 -2.98 2.82
C MET A 74 -6.23 -3.90 4.03
N LYS A 75 -7.36 -3.93 4.74
CA LYS A 75 -7.55 -4.75 5.96
C LYS A 75 -7.43 -6.25 5.68
N GLN A 76 -7.89 -6.70 4.52
CA GLN A 76 -7.93 -8.11 4.12
C GLN A 76 -6.72 -8.54 3.27
N SER A 77 -5.76 -7.64 3.02
CA SER A 77 -4.53 -7.99 2.30
C SER A 77 -3.71 -8.99 3.10
N CYS A 78 -3.51 -10.19 2.54
CA CYS A 78 -2.88 -11.32 3.25
C CYS A 78 -1.48 -11.02 3.81
N VAL A 79 -0.78 -10.06 3.20
CA VAL A 79 0.61 -9.68 3.53
C VAL A 79 0.75 -8.17 3.72
N CYS A 80 -0.35 -7.46 3.95
CA CYS A 80 -0.36 -6.00 4.13
C CYS A 80 0.26 -5.20 2.96
N ALA A 81 0.25 -5.74 1.74
CA ALA A 81 0.81 -5.07 0.56
C ALA A 81 -0.03 -3.89 0.06
N VAL A 82 -1.29 -3.78 0.48
CA VAL A 82 -2.15 -2.63 0.12
C VAL A 82 -1.89 -1.55 1.17
N CYS A 83 -1.62 -0.33 0.73
CA CYS A 83 -1.16 0.76 1.57
C CYS A 83 -1.91 2.06 1.27
N TYR A 84 -1.93 2.95 2.26
CA TYR A 84 -2.47 4.31 2.17
C TYR A 84 -1.41 5.31 2.60
N ARG A 85 -1.17 6.34 1.78
CA ARG A 85 -0.20 7.43 2.03
C ARG A 85 -0.82 8.83 1.99
N GLY A 86 -2.14 8.92 1.87
CA GLY A 86 -2.84 10.20 1.85
C GLY A 86 -2.91 10.88 3.21
N SER A 87 -3.46 12.09 3.21
CA SER A 87 -3.61 12.91 4.42
C SER A 87 -5.05 13.11 4.87
N ASP A 88 -6.03 12.44 4.25
CA ASP A 88 -7.43 12.51 4.66
C ASP A 88 -7.61 12.04 6.13
N PRO A 89 -8.07 12.91 7.04
CA PRO A 89 -8.18 12.58 8.47
C PRO A 89 -9.15 11.45 8.77
N GLU A 90 -10.28 11.37 8.06
CA GLU A 90 -11.30 10.35 8.31
C GLU A 90 -10.75 8.95 7.98
N THR A 91 -10.10 8.83 6.82
CA THR A 91 -9.39 7.62 6.41
C THR A 91 -8.31 7.25 7.43
N LEU A 92 -7.49 8.19 7.88
CA LEU A 92 -6.44 7.94 8.87
C LEU A 92 -7.01 7.43 10.21
N VAL A 93 -8.13 7.98 10.67
CA VAL A 93 -8.82 7.51 11.88
C VAL A 93 -9.31 6.08 11.71
N GLN A 94 -10.00 5.76 10.62
CA GLN A 94 -10.50 4.41 10.35
C GLN A 94 -9.38 3.36 10.29
N ILE A 95 -8.25 3.71 9.66
CA ILE A 95 -7.07 2.84 9.59
C ILE A 95 -6.43 2.68 10.96
N SER A 96 -6.32 3.77 11.73
CA SER A 96 -5.75 3.75 13.09
C SER A 96 -6.58 2.89 14.03
N ASP A 97 -7.90 3.04 14.00
CA ASP A 97 -8.81 2.29 14.87
C ASP A 97 -8.79 0.80 14.54
N TRP A 98 -8.83 0.44 13.26
CA TRP A 98 -8.61 -0.95 12.85
C TRP A 98 -7.28 -1.51 13.34
N ARG A 99 -6.18 -0.76 13.22
CA ARG A 99 -4.85 -1.19 13.70
C ARG A 99 -4.81 -1.39 15.21
N LYS A 100 -5.54 -0.58 15.99
CA LYS A 100 -5.65 -0.76 17.46
C LYS A 100 -6.37 -2.07 17.77
N ASP A 101 -7.49 -2.32 17.10
CA ASP A 101 -8.32 -3.52 17.31
C ASP A 101 -7.61 -4.81 16.85
N HIS A 102 -6.71 -4.70 15.88
CA HIS A 102 -5.98 -5.81 15.27
C HIS A 102 -4.48 -5.82 15.64
N SER A 103 -4.12 -5.14 16.74
CA SER A 103 -2.75 -4.92 17.22
C SER A 103 -1.97 -6.17 17.67
N ALA A 104 -2.44 -7.37 17.34
CA ALA A 104 -1.74 -8.61 17.61
C ALA A 104 -0.80 -9.09 16.50
N ASN A 105 -0.82 -8.54 15.27
CA ASN A 105 -0.03 -9.15 14.18
C ASN A 105 0.47 -8.30 12.99
N VAL A 106 0.63 -6.97 13.10
CA VAL A 106 1.38 -6.20 12.08
C VAL A 106 2.39 -5.26 12.72
N PRO A 107 3.71 -5.41 12.46
CA PRO A 107 4.70 -4.48 12.97
C PRO A 107 4.52 -3.10 12.33
N LEU A 108 4.46 -2.06 13.17
CA LEU A 108 4.51 -0.66 12.73
C LEU A 108 5.75 -0.44 11.84
N PRO A 109 5.68 0.39 10.79
CA PRO A 109 6.87 0.75 10.03
C PRO A 109 7.90 1.36 10.99
N VAL A 110 9.13 0.87 10.90
CA VAL A 110 10.22 1.13 11.84
C VAL A 110 10.68 2.59 11.74
N LEU A 111 9.92 3.54 12.30
CA LEU A 111 10.40 4.88 12.65
C LEU A 111 11.24 4.84 13.93
N SER A 112 12.10 3.82 14.08
CA SER A 112 12.89 3.57 15.29
C SER A 112 14.41 3.67 15.06
N SER A 113 14.89 3.85 13.83
CA SER A 113 16.35 3.90 13.62
C SER A 113 16.93 5.32 13.48
N PHE A 114 16.27 6.25 12.80
CA PHE A 114 16.84 7.58 12.57
C PHE A 114 16.65 8.53 13.75
N VAL A 115 15.44 8.59 14.32
CA VAL A 115 15.12 9.49 15.45
C VAL A 115 15.86 9.05 16.71
N LEU A 116 15.91 7.74 17.02
CA LEU A 116 16.68 7.21 18.16
C LEU A 116 18.20 7.36 18.01
N ARG A 117 18.76 7.20 16.80
CA ARG A 117 20.19 7.45 16.56
C ARG A 117 20.55 8.94 16.71
N MET A 118 19.67 9.83 16.28
CA MET A 118 19.86 11.28 16.43
C MET A 118 19.76 11.71 17.91
N TRP A 119 18.80 11.17 18.67
CA TRP A 119 18.68 11.40 20.10
C TRP A 119 19.87 10.84 20.90
N ARG A 120 20.39 9.64 20.55
CA ARG A 120 21.58 9.07 21.20
C ARG A 120 22.86 9.88 20.94
N ARG A 121 23.05 10.43 19.74
CA ARG A 121 24.19 11.32 19.42
C ARG A 121 24.09 12.69 20.09
N LEU A 122 22.89 13.23 20.27
CA LEU A 122 22.70 14.53 20.95
C LEU A 122 22.88 14.42 22.47
N ARG A 123 22.65 13.26 23.08
CA ARG A 123 22.86 13.02 24.52
C ARG A 123 24.31 12.73 24.91
N SER A 124 25.18 12.32 23.98
CA SER A 124 26.59 11.99 24.27
C SER A 124 27.58 13.16 24.08
N ARG A 125 27.10 14.37 23.80
CA ARG A 125 27.93 15.60 23.73
C ARG A 125 27.76 16.54 24.92
N ARG A 126 27.20 16.03 26.02
CA ARG A 126 27.18 16.71 27.32
C ARG A 126 27.99 15.88 28.33
N VAL A 127 29.31 15.88 28.13
CA VAL A 127 30.33 15.72 29.17
C VAL A 127 31.37 16.78 28.91
#